data_AF-A0A5S3Y0D6-F1
#
_entry.id   AF-A0A5S3Y0D6-F1
#
_cell.length_a   1.000
_cell.length_b   1.000
_cell.length_c   1.000
_cell.angle_alpha   90.00
_cell.angle_beta   90.00
_cell.angle_gamma   90.00
#
_symmetry.space_group_name_H-M   'P 1'
#
loop_
_entity.id
_entity.type
_entity.pdbx_description
1 polymer ?
#
loop_
_entity_poly.entity_id
_entity_poly.type
_entity_poly.pdbx_seq_one_letter_code
_entity_poly.pdbx_strand_id
1 'polypeptide(L)'
;TSTIKDSKASIGYQLQWNGAPYAVNMQSFAGEVTWELGEGHLAEISDQGARVFSLLSLDSLVRKLKLDFRDVFSKGFFYNKMQGSVQLEK
;
A
#
# COMPACT_ATOMS: atom_id res chain seq x y z
N THR A 1 -7.83 -6.71 11.56
CA THR A 1 -7.41 -5.36 11.99
C THR A 1 -7.05 -4.58 10.73
N SER A 2 -7.51 -3.33 10.57
CA SER A 2 -7.12 -2.53 9.41
C SER A 2 -5.63 -2.19 9.52
N THR A 3 -4.84 -2.66 8.57
CA THR A 3 -3.38 -2.50 8.56
C THR A 3 -2.97 -1.04 8.30
N ILE A 4 -3.85 -0.20 7.76
CA ILE A 4 -3.58 1.22 7.47
C ILE A 4 -4.47 2.10 8.35
N LYS A 5 -3.87 3.10 9.00
CA LYS A 5 -4.54 4.05 9.89
C LYS A 5 -4.06 5.48 9.64
N ASP A 6 -4.93 6.43 9.99
CA ASP A 6 -4.70 7.88 9.94
C ASP A 6 -4.24 8.43 8.59
N SER A 7 -4.56 7.73 7.49
CA SER A 7 -4.23 8.16 6.13
C SER A 7 -5.46 8.56 5.35
N LYS A 8 -5.35 9.69 4.64
CA LYS A 8 -6.35 10.10 3.65
C LYS A 8 -6.15 9.29 2.38
N ALA A 9 -7.21 8.62 1.94
CA ALA A 9 -7.21 7.84 0.70
C ALA A 9 -7.93 8.60 -0.42
N SER A 10 -7.30 8.66 -1.58
CA SER A 10 -7.90 9.08 -2.86
C SER A 10 -7.83 7.91 -3.83
N ILE A 11 -8.94 7.56 -4.46
CA ILE A 11 -9.03 6.44 -5.40
C ILE A 11 -9.64 6.96 -6.70
N GLY A 12 -8.91 6.80 -7.80
CA GLY A 12 -9.38 7.05 -9.15
C GLY A 12 -9.67 5.74 -9.86
N TYR A 13 -10.73 5.71 -10.67
CA TYR A 13 -11.06 4.53 -11.47
C TYR A 13 -11.60 4.96 -12.82
N GLN A 14 -11.16 4.26 -13.85
CA GLN A 14 -11.69 4.37 -15.21
C GLN A 14 -12.02 2.97 -15.69
N LEU A 15 -13.31 2.66 -15.74
CA LEU A 15 -13.81 1.31 -16.02
C LEU A 15 -14.65 1.34 -17.30
N GLN A 16 -14.53 0.29 -18.10
CA GLN A 16 -15.29 0.11 -19.33
C GLN A 16 -15.77 -1.34 -19.46
N TRP A 17 -16.96 -1.49 -20.04
CA TRP A 17 -17.52 -2.77 -20.45
C TRP A 17 -18.54 -2.54 -21.55
N ASN A 18 -18.85 -3.60 -22.29
CA ASN A 18 -19.87 -3.59 -23.34
C ASN A 18 -21.26 -3.66 -22.73
N GLY A 19 -22.14 -2.74 -23.13
CA GLY A 19 -23.53 -2.70 -22.72
C GLY A 19 -23.85 -1.48 -21.86
N ALA A 20 -24.95 -1.57 -21.11
CA ALA A 20 -25.40 -0.46 -20.28
C ALA A 20 -24.53 -0.30 -19.01
N PRO A 21 -24.40 0.92 -18.45
CA PRO A 21 -23.60 1.16 -17.24
C PRO A 21 -24.04 0.41 -15.96
N TYR A 22 -25.24 -0.17 -15.95
CA TYR A 22 -25.69 -1.02 -14.85
C TYR A 22 -25.56 -2.51 -15.17
N ALA A 23 -25.29 -2.86 -16.42
CA ALA A 23 -25.15 -4.22 -16.91
C ALA A 23 -23.66 -4.57 -17.08
N VAL A 24 -22.96 -4.71 -15.95
CA VAL A 24 -21.53 -4.98 -15.95
C VAL A 24 -21.24 -6.31 -16.65
N ASN A 25 -20.44 -6.26 -17.72
CA ASN A 25 -20.06 -7.43 -18.51
C ASN A 25 -18.62 -7.84 -18.20
N MET A 26 -18.46 -8.91 -17.43
CA MET A 26 -17.16 -9.44 -17.00
C MET A 26 -16.26 -9.89 -18.16
N GLN A 27 -16.83 -10.27 -19.31
CA GLN A 27 -16.07 -10.70 -20.48
C GLN A 27 -15.37 -9.54 -21.18
N SER A 28 -15.95 -8.34 -21.12
CA SER A 28 -15.42 -7.11 -21.72
C SER A 28 -14.91 -6.11 -20.69
N PHE A 29 -14.88 -6.49 -19.42
CA PHE A 29 -14.52 -5.58 -18.35
C PHE A 29 -13.03 -5.27 -18.43
N ALA A 30 -12.73 -3.99 -18.60
CA ALA A 30 -11.36 -3.50 -18.60
C ALA A 30 -11.31 -2.13 -17.93
N GLY A 31 -10.12 -1.71 -17.53
CA GLY A 31 -9.96 -0.39 -16.95
C GLY A 31 -8.66 -0.22 -16.18
N GLU A 32 -8.56 0.91 -15.52
CA GLU A 32 -7.47 1.25 -14.63
C GLU A 32 -8.03 1.72 -13.30
N VAL A 33 -7.40 1.29 -12.22
CA VAL A 33 -7.65 1.80 -10.87
C VAL A 33 -6.35 2.37 -10.33
N THR A 34 -6.39 3.62 -9.90
CA THR A 34 -5.27 4.30 -9.24
C THR A 34 -5.65 4.62 -7.81
N TRP A 35 -4.68 4.60 -6.92
CA TRP A 35 -4.89 5.01 -5.54
C TRP A 35 -3.70 5.80 -5.02
N GLU A 36 -4.01 6.74 -4.14
CA GLU A 36 -3.06 7.53 -3.39
C GLU A 36 -3.49 7.57 -1.92
N LEU A 37 -2.54 7.27 -1.03
CA LEU A 37 -2.66 7.39 0.41
C LEU A 37 -1.71 8.50 0.85
N GLY A 38 -2.23 9.52 1.52
CA GLY A 38 -1.43 10.57 2.15
C GLY A 38 -0.75 10.08 3.43
N GLU A 39 -0.22 11.01 4.22
CA GLU A 39 0.47 10.69 5.48
C GLU A 39 -0.35 9.76 6.37
N GLY A 40 0.27 8.73 6.93
CA GLY A 40 -0.37 7.81 7.84
C GLY A 40 0.58 6.74 8.35
N HIS A 41 0.04 5.69 8.94
CA HIS A 41 0.86 4.61 9.48
C HIS A 41 0.26 3.22 9.23
N LEU A 42 1.14 2.25 9.04
CA LEU A 42 0.79 0.84 9.01
C LEU A 42 0.85 0.28 10.43
N ALA A 43 -0.31 -0.10 10.97
CA ALA A 43 -0.43 -0.75 12.27
C ALA A 43 -0.33 -2.26 12.10
N GLU A 44 0.59 -2.90 12.82
CA GLU A 44 0.80 -4.36 12.87
C GLU A 44 1.03 -5.03 11.50
N ILE A 45 2.27 -4.98 11.02
CA ILE A 45 2.77 -5.96 10.05
C ILE A 45 3.36 -7.11 10.87
N SER A 46 2.97 -8.36 10.57
CA SER A 46 3.56 -9.54 11.20
C SER A 46 5.09 -9.56 11.05
N ASP A 47 5.80 -10.11 12.02
CA ASP A 47 7.28 -10.08 12.11
C ASP A 47 8.02 -10.51 10.82
N GLN A 48 7.39 -11.31 9.97
CA GLN A 48 7.96 -11.79 8.71
C GLN A 48 7.94 -10.72 7.59
N GLY A 49 6.84 -9.97 7.44
CA GLY A 49 6.73 -8.92 6.42
C GLY A 49 7.56 -7.68 6.76
N ALA A 50 7.63 -7.34 8.05
CA ALA A 50 8.40 -6.19 8.54
C ALA A 50 9.91 -6.35 8.30
N ARG A 51 10.43 -7.58 8.25
CA ARG A 51 11.85 -7.90 8.05
C ARG A 51 12.37 -7.52 6.66
N VAL A 52 11.56 -7.75 5.62
CA VAL A 52 11.96 -7.44 4.23
C VAL A 52 12.03 -5.92 4.02
N PHE A 53 11.04 -5.17 4.50
CA PHE A 53 11.04 -3.71 4.43
C PHE A 53 12.13 -3.07 5.31
N SER A 54 12.46 -3.69 6.46
CA SER A 54 13.60 -3.29 7.29
C SER A 54 14.90 -3.32 6.50
N LEU A 55 15.23 -4.41 5.80
CA LEU A 55 16.44 -4.52 4.98
C LEU A 55 16.51 -3.44 3.88
N LEU A 56 15.38 -3.12 3.23
CA LEU A 56 15.32 -2.06 2.22
C LEU A 56 15.57 -0.65 2.82
N SER A 57 15.08 -0.39 4.04
CA SER A 57 15.35 0.88 4.76
C SER A 57 16.76 0.97 5.35
N LEU A 58 17.34 -0.19 5.72
CA LEU A 58 18.63 -0.31 6.38
C LEU A 58 19.80 -0.11 5.43
N ASP A 59 19.65 -0.34 4.12
CA ASP A 59 20.71 -0.03 3.13
C ASP A 59 21.16 1.45 3.23
N SER A 60 20.25 2.32 3.67
CA SER A 60 20.51 3.74 3.92
C SER A 60 21.10 4.05 5.33
N LEU A 61 21.01 3.13 6.30
CA LEU A 61 21.28 3.37 7.73
C LEU A 61 22.39 2.51 8.36
N VAL A 62 22.90 1.49 7.65
CA VAL A 62 23.86 0.49 8.16
C VAL A 62 25.14 1.08 8.77
N ARG A 63 25.53 2.32 8.45
CA ARG A 63 26.77 2.89 8.99
C ARG A 63 26.72 3.34 10.45
N LYS A 64 25.56 3.36 11.16
CA LYS A 64 25.50 4.04 12.48
C LYS A 64 24.87 3.34 13.68
N LEU A 65 24.25 2.15 13.63
CA LEU A 65 23.56 1.65 14.83
C LEU A 65 23.78 0.17 15.15
N LYS A 66 24.68 -0.08 16.11
CA LYS A 66 24.61 -1.23 17.03
C LYS A 66 23.72 -0.85 18.22
N LEU A 67 22.40 -0.74 18.05
CA LEU A 67 21.49 -0.66 19.20
C LEU A 67 20.19 -1.37 18.87
N ASP A 68 19.67 -2.07 19.87
CA ASP A 68 18.56 -3.01 19.87
C ASP A 68 17.37 -2.60 18.99
N PHE A 69 17.27 -3.18 17.78
CA PHE A 69 16.21 -2.86 16.82
C PHE A 69 14.82 -3.34 17.26
N ARG A 70 14.67 -4.09 18.35
CA ARG A 70 13.37 -4.64 18.76
C ARG A 70 12.36 -3.55 19.15
N ASP A 71 12.80 -2.43 19.69
CA ASP A 71 11.92 -1.37 20.21
C ASP A 71 11.39 -0.37 19.16
N VAL A 72 11.94 -0.35 17.94
CA VAL A 72 11.45 0.54 16.87
C VAL A 72 10.31 -0.06 16.04
N PHE A 73 10.10 -1.38 16.08
CA PHE A 73 9.04 -2.06 15.32
C PHE A 73 7.67 -2.01 16.01
N SER A 74 7.62 -1.67 17.30
CA SER A 74 6.41 -1.73 18.13
C SER A 74 5.43 -0.55 17.96
N LYS A 75 5.78 0.46 17.14
CA LYS A 75 4.97 1.68 16.96
C LYS A 75 4.27 1.81 15.60
N GLY A 76 4.42 0.82 14.71
CA GLY A 76 3.91 0.89 13.34
C GLY A 76 4.86 1.63 12.39
N PHE A 77 4.66 1.43 11.08
CA PHE A 77 5.49 2.05 10.04
C PHE A 77 4.82 3.31 9.49
N PHE A 78 5.41 4.47 9.73
CA PHE A 78 4.92 5.75 9.22
C PHE A 78 5.35 5.95 7.77
N TYR A 79 4.47 6.55 6.97
CA TYR A 79 4.76 6.91 5.58
C TYR A 79 4.13 8.25 5.25
N ASN A 80 4.73 8.97 4.30
CA ASN A 80 4.22 10.28 3.87
C ASN A 80 3.30 10.17 2.65
N LYS A 81 3.55 9.19 1.78
CA LYS A 81 2.73 8.93 0.59
C LYS A 81 2.89 7.47 0.15
N MET A 82 1.78 6.81 -0.16
CA MET A 82 1.77 5.55 -0.91
C MET A 82 0.89 5.71 -2.14
N GLN A 83 1.31 5.18 -3.27
CA GLN A 83 0.55 5.24 -4.51
C GLN A 83 0.66 3.91 -5.27
N GLY A 84 -0.34 3.62 -6.08
CA GLY A 84 -0.33 2.45 -6.95
C GLY A 84 -1.34 2.58 -8.07
N SER A 85 -1.14 1.78 -9.11
CA SER A 85 -2.08 1.61 -10.21
C SER A 85 -2.21 0.12 -10.53
N VAL A 86 -3.41 -0.29 -10.93
CA VAL A 86 -3.71 -1.64 -11.40
C VAL A 86 -4.47 -1.52 -12.70
N GLN A 87 -3.92 -2.19 -13.71
CA GLN A 87 -4.64 -2.44 -14.95
C GLN A 87 -5.56 -3.65 -14.76
N LEU A 88 -6.81 -3.48 -15.12
CA LEU A 88 -7.82 -4.50 -15.14
C LEU A 88 -8.02 -4.89 -16.60
N GLU A 89 -7.56 -6.08 -16.96
CA GLU A 89 -7.74 -6.70 -18.26
C GLU A 89 -8.12 -8.17 -18.04
N LYS A 90 -8.93 -8.71 -18.94
CA LYS A 90 -9.30 -10.12 -18.92
C LYS A 90 -8.33 -10.97 -19.71
#